data_AF-A0AAF5DHA3-F1
#
_entry.id   AF-A0AAF5DHA3-F1
#
_cell.length_a   1.000
_cell.length_b   1.000
_cell.length_c   1.000
_cell.angle_alpha   90.00
_cell.angle_beta   90.00
_cell.angle_gamma   90.00
#
_symmetry.space_group_name_H-M   'P 1'
#
loop_
_entity.id
_entity.type
_entity.pdbx_description
1 polymer ?
#
loop_
_entity_poly.entity_id
_entity_poly.type
_entity_poly.pdbx_seq_one_letter_code
_entity_poly.pdbx_strand_id
1 'polypeptide(L)'
;MTSCSISDKDEGEFTIDQLNLIFCMTSKLCVGKGYFAKLKEPLWTQEEISYEVYDTLPHFPKDMAKSIKGIATQLLLYKAGMMVVDLNDKQWEALFINVFQTKYNDLRRSSMFRSVIYSLIQKNIIPKFKKACERNQEEFNAIRRTMDPSEKARILLNRKDIRASLHEGFFWIQQCEHVHPQSIFTDYKYNNTCYTRMPIIVNGVLKFLDRDGYVFEYSIGHRCTQLSMEDLSEIEDKKKEAENKKSRWILEGNFFEILYNGKEILAWILEIIIGTISIILSFIIIYGLIKCIMKGRKWKNKIQKKHENKKECKEITSRVKEKIEMYQLANVRIQSVVSSIGKQPLIDLYIVKKESKEIMKCLFDSGAEISFIKKTSTKNIPDVKWFSSPIKVGEDFNGHAIFAMGNCITKFLLNSKVVPISLWIIEELHIDILLGSDALECLDKFNIPVTFRLNSNIIQIGDTQHPLISLARISMSSPISIWDSFKSMIWYVKRTLK
;
A
#
# COMPACT_ATOMS: atom_id res chain seq x y z
N MET A 1 -16.16 -10.79 -21.35
CA MET A 1 -16.33 -12.08 -20.67
C MET A 1 -14.96 -12.69 -20.45
N THR A 2 -14.83 -13.71 -19.61
CA THR A 2 -13.52 -14.29 -19.27
C THR A 2 -13.55 -15.81 -19.39
N SER A 3 -12.68 -16.41 -20.21
CA SER A 3 -12.54 -17.87 -20.33
C SER A 3 -11.31 -18.31 -19.57
N CYS A 4 -11.44 -19.29 -18.69
CA CYS A 4 -10.30 -19.93 -18.04
C CYS A 4 -10.13 -21.30 -18.71
N SER A 5 -9.09 -21.48 -19.50
CA SER A 5 -8.67 -22.79 -19.99
C SER A 5 -7.62 -23.36 -19.04
N ILE A 6 -7.55 -24.69 -18.96
CA ILE A 6 -6.38 -25.36 -18.40
C ILE A 6 -5.24 -25.08 -19.38
N SER A 7 -4.47 -24.02 -19.11
CA SER A 7 -3.14 -23.87 -19.66
C SER A 7 -2.30 -24.94 -18.96
N ASP A 8 -1.80 -25.93 -19.69
CA ASP A 8 -0.84 -26.94 -19.20
C ASP A 8 0.46 -26.33 -18.63
N LYS A 9 0.57 -25.00 -18.52
CA LYS A 9 1.79 -24.29 -18.11
C LYS A 9 1.70 -23.52 -16.79
N ASP A 10 0.54 -23.45 -16.12
CA ASP A 10 0.37 -22.51 -14.99
C ASP A 10 -0.16 -23.14 -13.69
N GLU A 11 0.13 -24.42 -13.44
CA GLU A 11 -0.22 -25.08 -12.18
C GLU A 11 0.72 -24.66 -11.03
N GLY A 12 0.30 -23.67 -10.23
CA GLY A 12 0.95 -23.34 -8.96
C GLY A 12 0.21 -23.96 -7.76
N GLU A 13 0.94 -24.60 -6.84
CA GLU A 13 0.41 -25.19 -5.60
C GLU A 13 0.56 -24.24 -4.38
N PHE A 14 -0.49 -24.12 -3.57
CA PHE A 14 -0.48 -23.36 -2.31
C PHE A 14 -1.09 -24.16 -1.16
N THR A 15 -0.38 -24.36 -0.05
CA THR A 15 -0.89 -25.02 1.18
C THR A 15 -1.60 -24.04 2.12
N ILE A 16 -2.74 -24.45 2.69
CA ILE A 16 -3.47 -23.67 3.72
C ILE A 16 -2.67 -23.50 5.02
N ASP A 17 -1.83 -24.45 5.42
CA ASP A 17 -1.08 -24.34 6.69
C ASP A 17 -0.04 -23.20 6.69
N GLN A 18 0.38 -22.73 5.51
CA GLN A 18 1.21 -21.52 5.39
C GLN A 18 0.39 -20.22 5.49
N LEU A 19 -0.94 -20.30 5.50
CA LEU A 19 -1.87 -19.18 5.69
C LEU A 19 -2.21 -18.98 7.17
N ASN A 20 -1.19 -19.00 8.04
CA ASN A 20 -1.26 -18.29 9.31
C ASN A 20 -1.39 -16.78 9.01
N LEU A 21 -2.56 -16.35 8.54
CA LEU A 21 -2.87 -14.97 8.24
C LEU A 21 -3.17 -14.27 9.57
N ILE A 22 -2.16 -13.53 10.02
CA ILE A 22 -2.00 -13.10 11.39
C ILE A 22 -2.87 -11.91 11.74
N PHE A 23 -3.60 -12.06 12.85
CA PHE A 23 -4.34 -11.00 13.49
C PHE A 23 -3.36 -9.94 13.99
N CYS A 24 -3.37 -8.78 13.37
CA CYS A 24 -2.34 -7.76 13.56
C CYS A 24 -2.58 -6.91 14.83
N MET A 25 -3.58 -7.29 15.65
CA MET A 25 -3.93 -6.62 16.89
C MET A 25 -3.63 -7.52 18.08
N THR A 26 -2.53 -7.26 18.82
CA THR A 26 -2.57 -7.10 20.30
C THR A 26 -1.21 -6.92 20.98
N SER A 27 -0.07 -7.29 20.40
CA SER A 27 1.20 -7.04 21.11
C SER A 27 2.42 -7.17 20.23
N LYS A 28 3.07 -6.05 19.87
CA LYS A 28 4.53 -5.95 19.70
C LYS A 28 5.17 -7.16 18.94
N LEU A 29 4.62 -7.55 17.79
CA LEU A 29 5.19 -8.65 17.00
C LEU A 29 6.24 -8.11 16.03
N CYS A 30 7.29 -8.88 15.77
CA CYS A 30 8.22 -8.67 14.66
C CYS A 30 8.29 -9.90 13.78
N VAL A 31 8.58 -9.70 12.49
CA VAL A 31 8.76 -10.76 11.50
C VAL A 31 10.24 -11.14 11.49
N GLY A 32 10.55 -12.42 11.71
CA GLY A 32 11.88 -13.01 11.60
C GLY A 32 11.78 -14.49 11.26
N LYS A 33 12.58 -14.94 10.30
CA LYS A 33 12.62 -16.30 9.72
C LYS A 33 11.30 -16.81 9.15
N GLY A 34 10.44 -15.90 8.69
CA GLY A 34 9.08 -16.25 8.28
C GLY A 34 8.12 -16.54 9.45
N TYR A 35 8.55 -16.32 10.69
CA TYR A 35 7.73 -16.45 11.90
C TYR A 35 7.51 -15.08 12.57
N PHE A 36 6.44 -14.98 13.37
CA PHE A 36 6.15 -13.78 14.17
C PHE A 36 6.62 -14.00 15.61
N ALA A 37 7.59 -13.22 16.07
CA ALA A 37 8.07 -13.25 17.44
C ALA A 37 7.29 -12.25 18.30
N LYS A 38 6.65 -12.72 19.37
CA LYS A 38 5.94 -11.86 20.34
C LYS A 38 6.94 -11.19 21.27
N LEU A 39 7.12 -9.88 21.14
CA LEU A 39 8.03 -9.15 22.00
C LEU A 39 7.33 -8.64 23.27
N LYS A 40 8.02 -8.74 24.41
CA LYS A 40 7.57 -8.13 25.67
C LYS A 40 7.51 -6.60 25.56
N GLU A 41 8.43 -6.01 24.80
CA GLU A 41 8.61 -4.58 24.58
C GLU A 41 8.64 -4.22 23.09
N PRO A 42 8.22 -3.01 22.68
CA PRO A 42 8.36 -2.61 21.29
C PRO A 42 9.83 -2.76 20.87
N LEU A 43 10.09 -3.35 19.71
CA LEU A 43 11.44 -3.53 19.15
C LEU A 43 12.30 -2.25 19.27
N TRP A 44 11.63 -1.10 19.12
CA TRP A 44 12.22 0.23 19.12
C TRP A 44 12.65 0.75 20.51
N THR A 45 12.15 0.16 21.60
CA THR A 45 12.56 0.50 22.97
C THR A 45 13.61 -0.43 23.51
N GLN A 46 13.86 -1.56 22.84
CA GLN A 46 14.82 -2.55 23.27
C GLN A 46 16.24 -2.05 23.02
N GLU A 47 17.09 -2.18 24.04
CA GLU A 47 18.52 -1.89 23.90
C GLU A 47 19.23 -2.91 23.02
N GLU A 48 18.69 -4.12 22.99
CA GLU A 48 19.18 -5.25 22.20
C GLU A 48 17.98 -5.97 21.56
N ILE A 49 18.09 -6.22 20.26
CA ILE A 49 17.10 -6.98 19.50
C ILE A 49 17.57 -8.43 19.46
N SER A 50 16.72 -9.36 19.92
CA SER A 50 17.01 -10.80 19.91
C SER A 50 17.43 -11.28 18.52
N TYR A 51 18.46 -12.13 18.46
CA TYR A 51 18.94 -12.74 17.21
C TYR A 51 17.88 -13.59 16.50
N GLU A 52 16.85 -14.03 17.22
CA GLU A 52 15.70 -14.76 16.66
C GLU A 52 14.89 -13.93 15.67
N VAL A 53 14.97 -12.60 15.76
CA VAL A 53 14.21 -11.69 14.89
C VAL A 53 14.88 -11.50 13.52
N TYR A 54 16.15 -11.87 13.38
CA TYR A 54 16.90 -11.65 12.15
C TYR A 54 16.77 -12.86 11.21
N ASP A 55 16.44 -12.58 9.95
CA ASP A 55 16.60 -13.56 8.86
C ASP A 55 18.09 -13.83 8.61
N THR A 56 18.90 -12.78 8.66
CA THR A 56 20.35 -12.85 8.55
C THR A 56 20.98 -11.88 9.53
N LEU A 57 21.88 -12.40 10.36
CA LEU A 57 22.51 -11.62 11.42
C LEU A 57 23.51 -10.63 10.81
N PRO A 58 23.42 -9.31 11.11
CA PRO A 58 24.39 -8.35 10.62
C PRO A 58 25.77 -8.58 11.26
N HIS A 59 26.83 -8.46 10.45
CA HIS A 59 28.19 -8.41 10.98
C HIS A 59 28.44 -7.02 11.59
N PHE A 60 28.32 -6.94 12.92
CA PHE A 60 28.66 -5.71 13.65
C PHE A 60 30.17 -5.59 13.88
N PRO A 61 30.73 -4.37 13.85
CA PRO A 61 32.12 -4.13 14.23
C PRO A 61 32.41 -4.63 15.64
N LYS A 62 33.61 -5.20 15.85
CA LYS A 62 33.99 -5.80 17.14
C LYS A 62 34.00 -4.79 18.28
N ASP A 63 34.32 -3.53 17.98
CA ASP A 63 34.38 -2.42 18.93
C ASP A 63 33.01 -1.76 19.19
N MET A 64 31.96 -2.13 18.45
CA MET A 64 30.64 -1.56 18.62
C MET A 64 30.00 -2.03 19.94
N ALA A 65 29.78 -1.08 20.85
CA ALA A 65 29.18 -1.36 22.15
C ALA A 65 27.77 -1.95 22.01
N LYS A 66 27.39 -2.80 22.97
CA LYS A 66 26.11 -3.52 22.99
C LYS A 66 24.90 -2.60 22.84
N SER A 67 24.90 -1.46 23.54
CA SER A 67 23.82 -0.46 23.49
C SER A 67 23.70 0.25 22.13
N ILE A 68 24.78 0.26 21.33
CA ILE A 68 24.83 0.82 19.99
C ILE A 68 24.39 -0.20 18.95
N LYS A 69 24.63 -1.51 19.17
CA LYS A 69 24.16 -2.57 18.27
C LYS A 69 22.63 -2.55 18.09
N GLY A 70 21.86 -2.34 19.16
CA GLY A 70 20.40 -2.18 19.04
C GLY A 70 20.00 -0.99 18.15
N ILE A 71 20.70 0.15 18.28
CA ILE A 71 20.52 1.33 17.43
C ILE A 71 20.92 1.04 15.99
N ALA A 72 22.03 0.34 15.78
CA ALA A 72 22.53 -0.07 14.48
C ALA A 72 21.52 -0.98 13.76
N THR A 73 20.93 -1.96 14.46
CA THR A 73 19.84 -2.78 13.93
C THR A 73 18.62 -1.95 13.57
N GLN A 74 18.18 -1.06 14.46
CA GLN A 74 17.06 -0.16 14.18
C GLN A 74 17.36 0.76 12.99
N LEU A 75 18.62 1.17 12.81
CA LEU A 75 19.09 1.94 11.68
C LEU A 75 19.08 1.12 10.40
N LEU A 76 19.44 -0.16 10.42
CA LEU A 76 19.27 -1.07 9.27
C LEU A 76 17.79 -1.22 8.90
N LEU A 77 16.92 -1.41 9.90
CA LEU A 77 15.46 -1.46 9.70
C LEU A 77 14.93 -0.15 9.12
N TYR A 78 15.48 0.99 9.53
CA TYR A 78 15.15 2.30 8.96
C TYR A 78 15.69 2.48 7.54
N LYS A 79 16.93 2.06 7.27
CA LYS A 79 17.62 2.24 5.97
C LYS A 79 17.20 1.23 4.89
N ALA A 80 16.33 0.28 5.22
CA ALA A 80 15.39 -0.43 4.34
C ALA A 80 15.81 -0.51 2.85
N GLY A 81 16.82 -1.35 2.60
CA GLY A 81 17.18 -1.88 1.30
C GLY A 81 17.84 -3.24 1.54
N MET A 82 17.34 -4.30 0.90
CA MET A 82 17.68 -5.71 1.16
C MET A 82 19.14 -6.12 0.85
N MET A 83 20.12 -5.21 0.86
CA MET A 83 21.52 -5.54 0.61
C MET A 83 22.49 -5.04 1.68
N VAL A 84 21.99 -4.45 2.77
CA VAL A 84 22.82 -4.06 3.89
C VAL A 84 22.85 -5.19 4.93
N VAL A 85 23.07 -6.41 4.45
CA VAL A 85 23.18 -7.59 5.32
C VAL A 85 24.59 -7.69 5.89
N ASP A 86 25.56 -7.19 5.12
CA ASP A 86 26.97 -7.31 5.45
C ASP A 86 27.69 -5.97 5.23
N LEU A 87 27.68 -5.13 6.26
CA LEU A 87 28.48 -3.91 6.26
C LEU A 87 29.81 -4.20 6.92
N ASN A 88 30.89 -3.84 6.24
CA ASN A 88 32.19 -3.76 6.90
C ASN A 88 32.27 -2.55 7.85
N ASP A 89 33.30 -2.52 8.69
CA ASP A 89 33.50 -1.50 9.72
C ASP A 89 33.46 -0.06 9.16
N LYS A 90 34.07 0.17 7.99
CA LYS A 90 34.09 1.49 7.34
C LYS A 90 32.69 1.92 6.88
N GLN A 91 31.89 0.98 6.40
CA GLN A 91 30.52 1.27 5.97
C GLN A 91 29.60 1.54 7.16
N TRP A 92 29.79 0.84 8.29
CA TRP A 92 29.10 1.16 9.53
C TRP A 92 29.42 2.57 10.03
N GLU A 93 30.69 2.95 10.02
CA GLU A 93 31.13 4.29 10.38
C GLU A 93 30.52 5.35 9.45
N ALA A 94 30.61 5.13 8.13
CA ALA A 94 30.02 6.02 7.14
C ALA A 94 28.50 6.14 7.30
N LEU A 95 27.82 5.06 7.64
CA LEU A 95 26.37 5.04 7.90
C LEU A 95 26.01 5.90 9.12
N PHE A 96 26.76 5.77 10.21
CA PHE A 96 26.53 6.57 11.42
C PHE A 96 26.87 8.05 11.19
N ILE A 97 27.95 8.35 10.47
CA ILE A 97 28.28 9.73 10.10
C ILE A 97 27.18 10.32 9.20
N ASN A 98 26.66 9.55 8.25
CA ASN A 98 25.59 9.99 7.36
C ASN A 98 24.29 10.33 8.11
N VAL A 99 23.93 9.53 9.12
CA VAL A 99 22.65 9.69 9.83
C VAL A 99 22.75 10.60 11.05
N PHE A 100 23.85 10.52 11.80
CA PHE A 100 24.02 11.22 13.08
C PHE A 100 25.15 12.27 13.08
N GLN A 101 25.89 12.42 11.99
CA GLN A 101 27.04 13.34 11.87
C GLN A 101 28.15 13.02 12.88
N THR A 102 28.27 11.76 13.30
CA THR A 102 29.31 11.30 14.22
C THR A 102 29.53 9.80 14.09
N LYS A 103 30.68 9.34 14.55
CA LYS A 103 31.04 7.92 14.62
C LYS A 103 30.22 7.19 15.68
N TYR A 104 30.00 5.89 15.49
CA TYR A 104 29.23 5.05 16.40
C TYR A 104 29.91 4.81 17.76
N ASN A 105 31.23 4.99 17.83
CA ASN A 105 32.04 4.76 19.03
C ASN A 105 31.98 5.92 20.05
N ASP A 106 31.40 7.07 19.71
CA ASP A 106 31.20 8.17 20.68
C ASP A 106 29.98 7.90 21.58
N LEU A 107 30.19 7.08 22.62
CA LEU A 107 29.16 6.65 23.55
C LEU A 107 28.46 7.80 24.28
N ARG A 108 29.12 8.96 24.41
CA ARG A 108 28.52 10.18 25.02
C ARG A 108 27.29 10.67 24.23
N ARG A 109 27.20 10.31 22.94
CA ARG A 109 26.09 10.66 22.04
C ARG A 109 25.03 9.56 21.90
N SER A 110 25.13 8.46 22.66
CA SER A 110 24.19 7.33 22.58
C SER A 110 22.72 7.75 22.77
N SER A 111 22.45 8.69 23.70
CA SER A 111 21.10 9.23 23.91
C SER A 111 20.56 10.00 22.69
N MET A 112 21.44 10.75 22.01
CA MET A 112 21.12 11.45 20.76
C MET A 112 20.81 10.45 19.64
N PHE A 113 21.60 9.39 19.51
CA PHE A 113 21.35 8.33 18.53
C PHE A 113 19.96 7.70 18.70
N ARG A 114 19.60 7.34 19.95
CA ARG A 114 18.28 6.79 20.24
C ARG A 114 17.16 7.76 19.89
N SER A 115 17.31 9.04 20.25
CA SER A 115 16.32 10.06 19.94
C SER A 115 16.09 10.23 18.43
N VAL A 116 17.19 10.33 17.67
CA VAL A 116 17.14 10.48 16.20
C VAL A 116 16.53 9.24 15.55
N ILE A 117 16.98 8.04 15.89
CA ILE A 117 16.44 6.80 15.31
C ILE A 117 14.97 6.59 15.65
N TYR A 118 14.60 6.80 16.92
CA TYR A 118 13.21 6.72 17.34
C TYR A 118 12.33 7.68 16.52
N SER A 119 12.76 8.93 16.35
CA SER A 119 12.07 9.93 15.50
C SER A 119 11.93 9.45 14.05
N LEU A 120 13.00 8.93 13.46
CA LEU A 120 13.01 8.43 12.08
C LEU A 120 12.06 7.24 11.89
N ILE A 121 12.00 6.32 12.85
CA ILE A 121 11.08 5.17 12.85
C ILE A 121 9.63 5.63 13.01
N GLN A 122 9.34 6.48 14.00
CA GLN A 122 8.00 7.01 14.24
C GLN A 122 7.46 7.74 13.02
N LYS A 123 8.31 8.51 12.34
CA LYS A 123 7.91 9.29 11.17
C LYS A 123 7.73 8.42 9.92
N ASN A 124 8.62 7.46 9.67
CA ASN A 124 8.72 6.81 8.36
C ASN A 124 8.31 5.33 8.34
N ILE A 125 8.53 4.59 9.43
CA ILE A 125 8.34 3.14 9.48
C ILE A 125 6.97 2.80 10.06
N ILE A 126 6.62 3.36 11.22
CA ILE A 126 5.36 3.04 11.91
C ILE A 126 4.12 3.31 11.06
N PRO A 127 3.99 4.44 10.33
CA PRO A 127 2.82 4.67 9.48
C PRO A 127 2.72 3.66 8.33
N LYS A 128 3.86 3.27 7.73
CA LYS A 128 3.91 2.28 6.66
C LYS A 128 3.54 0.89 7.18
N PHE A 129 4.05 0.52 8.34
CA PHE A 129 3.72 -0.73 9.01
C PHE A 129 2.23 -0.77 9.39
N LYS A 130 1.70 0.30 9.97
CA LYS A 130 0.27 0.41 10.31
C LYS A 130 -0.61 0.23 9.06
N LYS A 131 -0.29 0.91 7.96
CA LYS A 131 -1.01 0.76 6.69
C LYS A 131 -0.93 -0.67 6.14
N ALA A 132 0.25 -1.29 6.19
CA ALA A 132 0.41 -2.69 5.77
C ALA A 132 -0.40 -3.65 6.65
N CYS A 133 -0.42 -3.42 7.96
CA CYS A 133 -1.15 -4.17 8.96
C CYS A 133 -2.68 -4.03 8.78
N GLU A 134 -3.18 -2.82 8.55
CA GLU A 134 -4.60 -2.56 8.24
C GLU A 134 -5.02 -3.30 6.97
N ARG A 135 -4.24 -3.19 5.89
CA ARG A 135 -4.49 -3.91 4.64
C ARG A 135 -4.46 -5.42 4.82
N ASN A 136 -3.48 -5.97 5.54
CA ASN A 136 -3.41 -7.40 5.82
C ASN A 136 -4.63 -7.89 6.63
N GLN A 137 -5.11 -7.08 7.56
CA GLN A 137 -6.32 -7.38 8.34
C GLN A 137 -7.58 -7.35 7.46
N GLU A 138 -7.68 -6.39 6.55
CA GLU A 138 -8.77 -6.32 5.56
C GLU A 138 -8.74 -7.54 4.62
N GLU A 139 -7.57 -7.91 4.10
CA GLU A 139 -7.36 -9.10 3.26
C GLU A 139 -7.75 -10.38 4.02
N PHE A 140 -7.29 -10.55 5.27
CA PHE A 140 -7.68 -11.69 6.11
C PHE A 140 -9.20 -11.76 6.33
N ASN A 141 -9.82 -10.62 6.66
CA ASN A 141 -11.25 -10.55 6.87
C ASN A 141 -12.02 -10.88 5.57
N ALA A 142 -11.52 -10.46 4.41
CA ALA A 142 -12.08 -10.80 3.11
C ALA A 142 -11.97 -12.30 2.83
N ILE A 143 -10.78 -12.90 3.02
CA ILE A 143 -10.54 -14.33 2.81
C ILE A 143 -11.43 -15.20 3.71
N ARG A 144 -11.64 -14.78 4.97
CA ARG A 144 -12.48 -15.50 5.93
C ARG A 144 -13.98 -15.43 5.60
N ARG A 145 -14.43 -14.38 4.89
CA ARG A 145 -15.85 -14.20 4.52
C ARG A 145 -16.30 -15.08 3.38
N THR A 146 -15.36 -15.53 2.55
CA THR A 146 -15.67 -16.36 1.40
C THR A 146 -15.25 -17.81 1.63
N MET A 147 -16.07 -18.74 1.14
CA MET A 147 -15.72 -20.16 1.05
C MET A 147 -15.23 -20.54 -0.35
N ASP A 148 -15.40 -19.66 -1.34
CA ASP A 148 -15.02 -19.92 -2.73
C ASP A 148 -13.49 -19.91 -2.88
N PRO A 149 -12.88 -21.01 -3.33
CA PRO A 149 -11.43 -21.07 -3.54
C PRO A 149 -10.93 -20.02 -4.53
N SER A 150 -11.72 -19.69 -5.56
CA SER A 150 -11.32 -18.68 -6.56
C SER A 150 -11.24 -17.30 -5.95
N GLU A 151 -12.25 -16.87 -5.20
CA GLU A 151 -12.25 -15.60 -4.49
C GLU A 151 -11.10 -15.50 -3.47
N LYS A 152 -10.83 -16.58 -2.71
CA LYS A 152 -9.66 -16.63 -1.80
C LYS A 152 -8.35 -16.41 -2.54
N ALA A 153 -8.14 -17.15 -3.63
CA ALA A 153 -6.93 -17.02 -4.44
C ALA A 153 -6.79 -15.62 -5.05
N ARG A 154 -7.89 -15.02 -5.52
CA ARG A 154 -7.93 -13.65 -6.04
C ARG A 154 -7.52 -12.61 -5.00
N ILE A 155 -8.03 -12.73 -3.77
CA ILE A 155 -7.65 -11.83 -2.68
C ILE A 155 -6.18 -12.02 -2.33
N LEU A 156 -5.73 -13.28 -2.17
CA LEU A 156 -4.36 -13.61 -1.78
C LEU A 156 -3.32 -13.12 -2.79
N LEU A 157 -3.56 -13.39 -4.07
CA LEU A 157 -2.65 -13.03 -5.15
C LEU A 157 -2.88 -11.61 -5.66
N ASN A 158 -3.90 -10.91 -5.14
CA ASN A 158 -4.32 -9.60 -5.61
C ASN A 158 -4.52 -9.57 -7.14
N ARG A 159 -5.16 -10.62 -7.68
CA ARG A 159 -5.45 -10.83 -9.11
C ARG A 159 -6.94 -11.03 -9.31
N LYS A 160 -7.47 -10.64 -10.48
CA LYS A 160 -8.89 -10.83 -10.84
C LYS A 160 -9.08 -11.77 -12.02
N ASP A 161 -8.01 -12.05 -12.74
CA ASP A 161 -7.92 -12.84 -13.96
C ASP A 161 -7.56 -14.29 -13.68
N ILE A 162 -7.94 -14.80 -12.51
CA ILE A 162 -7.65 -16.18 -12.11
C ILE A 162 -8.90 -16.87 -11.56
N ARG A 163 -8.91 -18.19 -11.70
CA ARG A 163 -9.82 -19.11 -11.04
C ARG A 163 -8.98 -20.08 -10.20
N ALA A 164 -9.53 -20.56 -9.10
CA ALA A 164 -8.88 -21.59 -8.32
C ALA A 164 -9.85 -22.69 -7.91
N SER A 165 -9.32 -23.90 -7.76
CA SER A 165 -10.00 -25.03 -7.13
C SER A 165 -9.15 -25.55 -5.96
N LEU A 166 -9.78 -26.11 -4.94
CA LEU A 166 -9.06 -26.67 -3.79
C LEU A 166 -9.05 -28.19 -3.92
N HIS A 167 -7.86 -28.79 -4.01
CA HIS A 167 -7.65 -30.23 -4.11
C HIS A 167 -6.58 -30.65 -3.10
N GLU A 168 -6.90 -31.59 -2.22
CA GLU A 168 -5.97 -32.12 -1.19
C GLU A 168 -5.29 -31.04 -0.32
N GLY A 169 -5.98 -29.93 -0.04
CA GLY A 169 -5.44 -28.81 0.73
C GLY A 169 -4.60 -27.82 -0.09
N PHE A 170 -4.49 -28.04 -1.40
CA PHE A 170 -3.79 -27.17 -2.35
C PHE A 170 -4.73 -26.38 -3.24
N PHE A 171 -4.45 -25.09 -3.44
CA PHE A 171 -5.13 -24.32 -4.48
C PHE A 171 -4.50 -24.59 -5.85
N TRP A 172 -5.32 -25.03 -6.79
CA TRP A 172 -5.00 -25.19 -8.21
C TRP A 172 -5.51 -23.97 -8.95
N ILE A 173 -4.60 -23.15 -9.48
CA ILE A 173 -4.91 -21.84 -10.04
C ILE A 173 -4.83 -21.90 -11.57
N GLN A 174 -5.82 -21.32 -12.24
CA GLN A 174 -5.90 -21.20 -13.69
C GLN A 174 -6.00 -19.73 -14.05
N GLN A 175 -5.18 -19.29 -15.01
CA GLN A 175 -5.29 -17.95 -15.56
C GLN A 175 -6.44 -17.88 -16.56
N CYS A 176 -7.17 -16.78 -16.52
CA CYS A 176 -8.33 -16.53 -17.36
C CYS A 176 -8.01 -15.43 -18.36
N GLU A 177 -8.45 -15.63 -19.60
CA GLU A 177 -8.28 -14.68 -20.70
C GLU A 177 -9.59 -13.99 -21.03
N HIS A 178 -9.50 -12.76 -21.53
CA HIS A 178 -10.67 -12.06 -22.01
C HIS A 178 -11.17 -12.64 -23.32
N VAL A 179 -12.47 -12.89 -23.38
CA VAL A 179 -13.15 -13.42 -24.56
C VAL A 179 -14.29 -12.49 -24.97
N HIS A 180 -14.45 -12.34 -26.29
CA HIS A 180 -15.54 -11.63 -26.91
C HIS A 180 -16.48 -12.63 -27.59
N PRO A 181 -17.71 -12.82 -27.08
CA PRO A 181 -18.65 -13.73 -27.71
C PRO A 181 -19.15 -13.16 -29.04
N GLN A 182 -19.39 -14.03 -30.00
CA GLN A 182 -20.06 -13.70 -31.25
C GLN A 182 -21.58 -13.60 -31.05
N SER A 183 -22.13 -14.36 -30.10
CA SER A 183 -23.57 -14.44 -29.81
C SER A 183 -23.81 -14.74 -28.34
N ILE A 184 -24.87 -14.18 -27.75
CA ILE A 184 -25.27 -14.39 -26.36
C ILE A 184 -26.77 -14.71 -26.33
N PHE A 185 -27.16 -15.83 -25.70
CA PHE A 185 -28.55 -16.27 -25.58
C PHE A 185 -29.06 -16.01 -24.15
N THR A 186 -29.61 -14.82 -23.93
CA THR A 186 -30.00 -14.34 -22.60
C THR A 186 -31.23 -15.05 -22.00
N ASP A 187 -31.98 -15.79 -22.81
CA ASP A 187 -33.13 -16.60 -22.40
C ASP A 187 -32.74 -17.99 -21.89
N TYR A 188 -31.44 -18.25 -21.72
CA TYR A 188 -30.88 -19.54 -21.27
C TYR A 188 -31.22 -20.71 -22.20
N LYS A 189 -31.58 -20.43 -23.46
CA LYS A 189 -32.03 -21.42 -24.43
C LYS A 189 -31.12 -21.46 -25.66
N TYR A 190 -30.79 -22.66 -26.10
CA TYR A 190 -30.13 -22.88 -27.39
C TYR A 190 -30.61 -24.22 -27.98
N ASN A 191 -31.05 -24.20 -29.24
CA ASN A 191 -31.55 -25.36 -29.96
C ASN A 191 -32.58 -26.22 -29.18
N ASN A 192 -33.63 -25.56 -28.66
CA ASN A 192 -34.71 -26.17 -27.85
C ASN A 192 -34.26 -26.86 -26.53
N THR A 193 -33.04 -26.59 -26.10
CA THR A 193 -32.49 -27.03 -24.81
C THR A 193 -32.32 -25.83 -23.90
N CYS A 194 -32.82 -25.95 -22.68
CA CYS A 194 -32.77 -24.95 -21.63
C CYS A 194 -31.62 -25.32 -20.70
N TYR A 195 -30.69 -24.38 -20.48
CA TYR A 195 -29.46 -24.60 -19.75
C TYR A 195 -29.48 -23.88 -18.39
N THR A 196 -28.73 -24.42 -17.43
CA THR A 196 -28.55 -23.77 -16.12
C THR A 196 -27.63 -22.55 -16.18
N ARG A 197 -26.82 -22.43 -17.24
CA ARG A 197 -25.93 -21.30 -17.53
C ARG A 197 -26.27 -20.68 -18.87
N MET A 198 -25.96 -19.41 -19.05
CA MET A 198 -26.35 -18.65 -20.24
C MET A 198 -25.52 -19.12 -21.45
N PRO A 199 -26.13 -19.66 -22.51
CA PRO A 199 -25.38 -20.11 -23.68
C PRO A 199 -24.77 -18.92 -24.44
N ILE A 200 -23.55 -19.11 -24.94
CA ILE A 200 -22.82 -18.13 -25.76
C ILE A 200 -22.06 -18.84 -26.88
N ILE A 201 -21.83 -18.16 -28.00
CA ILE A 201 -20.95 -18.66 -29.07
C ILE A 201 -19.63 -17.92 -29.03
N VAL A 202 -18.53 -18.66 -28.92
CA VAL A 202 -17.16 -18.15 -28.96
C VAL A 202 -16.40 -18.91 -30.04
N ASN A 203 -15.90 -18.22 -31.04
CA ASN A 203 -15.15 -18.81 -32.17
C ASN A 203 -15.90 -19.99 -32.81
N GLY A 204 -17.20 -19.84 -33.02
CA GLY A 204 -18.07 -20.87 -33.60
C GLY A 204 -18.43 -22.03 -32.66
N VAL A 205 -17.90 -22.07 -31.44
CA VAL A 205 -18.15 -23.15 -30.46
C VAL A 205 -19.14 -22.68 -29.39
N LEU A 206 -20.11 -23.53 -29.08
CA LEU A 206 -21.04 -23.31 -27.98
C LEU A 206 -20.32 -23.42 -26.64
N LYS A 207 -20.42 -22.36 -25.84
CA LYS A 207 -19.92 -22.29 -24.46
C LYS A 207 -21.01 -21.70 -23.57
N PHE A 208 -20.75 -21.62 -22.27
CA PHE A 208 -21.75 -21.22 -21.28
C PHE A 208 -21.19 -20.22 -20.28
N LEU A 209 -21.91 -19.14 -20.03
CA LEU A 209 -21.54 -18.07 -19.13
C LEU A 209 -22.22 -18.26 -17.76
N ASP A 210 -21.46 -18.14 -16.67
CA ASP A 210 -22.02 -18.05 -15.32
C ASP A 210 -22.41 -16.62 -14.93
N ARG A 211 -22.92 -16.46 -13.71
CA ARG A 211 -23.34 -15.14 -13.18
C ARG A 211 -22.17 -14.19 -12.94
N ASP A 212 -20.96 -14.71 -12.79
CA ASP A 212 -19.75 -13.94 -12.51
C ASP A 212 -19.00 -13.56 -13.82
N GLY A 213 -19.54 -13.94 -14.98
CA GLY A 213 -18.99 -13.60 -16.30
C GLY A 213 -17.90 -14.55 -16.81
N TYR A 214 -17.79 -15.74 -16.22
CA TYR A 214 -16.85 -16.79 -16.64
C TYR A 214 -17.46 -17.76 -17.64
N VAL A 215 -16.65 -18.17 -18.61
CA VAL A 215 -17.02 -19.06 -19.70
C VAL A 215 -16.65 -20.51 -19.37
N PHE A 216 -17.58 -21.42 -19.61
CA PHE A 216 -17.48 -22.88 -19.41
C PHE A 216 -17.73 -23.61 -20.71
N GLU A 217 -17.11 -24.76 -20.87
CA GLU A 217 -17.34 -25.65 -22.03
C GLU A 217 -18.63 -26.46 -21.88
N TYR A 218 -19.11 -26.65 -20.64
CA TYR A 218 -20.28 -27.49 -20.34
C TYR A 218 -21.27 -26.80 -19.39
N SER A 219 -22.56 -27.09 -19.60
CA SER A 219 -23.68 -26.76 -18.72
C SER A 219 -24.73 -27.86 -18.80
N ILE A 220 -25.39 -28.16 -17.67
CA ILE A 220 -26.51 -29.09 -17.64
C ILE A 220 -27.67 -28.48 -18.39
N GLY A 221 -28.11 -29.17 -19.45
CA GLY A 221 -29.25 -28.82 -20.27
C GLY A 221 -30.39 -29.83 -20.12
N HIS A 222 -31.62 -29.35 -20.24
CA HIS A 222 -32.83 -30.18 -20.33
C HIS A 222 -33.71 -29.67 -21.47
N ARG A 223 -34.57 -30.52 -22.01
CA ARG A 223 -35.49 -30.11 -23.08
C ARG A 223 -36.41 -29.01 -22.54
N CYS A 224 -36.55 -27.91 -23.27
CA CYS A 224 -37.45 -26.85 -22.86
C CYS A 224 -38.90 -27.38 -22.93
N THR A 225 -39.46 -27.78 -21.80
CA THR A 225 -40.88 -28.08 -21.66
C THR A 225 -41.61 -26.77 -21.45
N GLN A 226 -42.38 -26.34 -22.45
CA GLN A 226 -43.42 -25.35 -22.22
C GLN A 226 -44.50 -26.05 -21.40
N LEU A 227 -44.52 -25.80 -20.09
CA LEU A 227 -45.71 -26.12 -19.29
C LEU A 227 -46.88 -25.35 -19.91
N SER A 228 -48.00 -26.03 -20.14
CA SER A 228 -49.21 -25.34 -20.58
C SER A 228 -49.68 -24.41 -19.45
N MET A 229 -50.49 -23.41 -19.78
CA MET A 229 -51.12 -22.56 -18.76
C MET A 229 -51.98 -23.37 -17.78
N GLU A 230 -52.48 -24.54 -18.21
CA GLU A 230 -53.25 -25.45 -17.36
C GLU A 230 -52.36 -26.09 -16.28
N ASP A 231 -51.16 -26.56 -16.63
CA ASP A 231 -50.23 -27.15 -15.65
C ASP A 231 -49.74 -26.11 -14.62
N LEU A 232 -49.54 -24.86 -15.04
CA LEU A 232 -49.19 -23.74 -14.15
C LEU A 232 -50.31 -23.46 -13.14
N SER A 233 -51.57 -23.49 -13.59
CA SER A 233 -52.73 -23.30 -12.71
C SER A 233 -52.85 -24.42 -11.67
N GLU A 234 -52.59 -25.68 -12.07
CA GLU A 234 -52.67 -26.82 -11.15
C GLU A 234 -51.57 -26.78 -10.07
N ILE A 235 -50.36 -26.32 -10.42
CA ILE A 235 -49.26 -26.15 -9.47
C ILE A 235 -49.55 -24.99 -8.49
N GLU A 236 -50.09 -23.87 -8.97
CA GLU A 236 -50.47 -22.75 -8.09
C GLU A 236 -51.59 -23.14 -7.12
N ASP A 237 -52.59 -23.89 -7.59
CA ASP A 237 -53.69 -24.37 -6.76
C ASP A 237 -53.20 -25.35 -5.69
N LYS A 238 -52.32 -26.30 -6.05
CA LYS A 238 -51.67 -27.20 -5.07
C LYS A 238 -50.81 -26.43 -4.05
N LYS A 239 -50.14 -25.35 -4.46
CA LYS A 239 -49.35 -24.50 -3.54
C LYS A 239 -50.26 -23.75 -2.56
N LYS A 240 -51.34 -23.14 -3.06
CA LYS A 240 -52.33 -22.45 -2.21
C LYS A 240 -53.00 -23.41 -1.24
N GLU A 241 -53.32 -24.63 -1.67
CA GLU A 241 -53.91 -25.66 -0.81
C GLU A 241 -52.94 -26.13 0.27
N ALA A 242 -51.66 -26.32 -0.06
CA ALA A 242 -50.61 -26.67 0.90
C ALA A 242 -50.34 -25.54 1.92
N GLU A 243 -50.31 -24.28 1.49
CA GLU A 243 -50.17 -23.13 2.37
C GLU A 243 -51.38 -22.95 3.29
N ASN A 244 -52.62 -23.10 2.78
CA ASN A 244 -53.84 -23.05 3.59
C ASN A 244 -53.91 -24.20 4.61
N LYS A 245 -53.45 -25.39 4.23
CA LYS A 245 -53.40 -26.53 5.16
C LYS A 245 -52.36 -26.28 6.25
N LYS A 246 -51.20 -25.68 5.92
CA LYS A 246 -50.16 -25.35 6.90
C LYS A 246 -50.58 -24.24 7.87
N SER A 247 -51.29 -23.21 7.41
CA SER A 247 -51.80 -22.14 8.28
C SER A 247 -52.94 -22.60 9.19
N ARG A 248 -53.81 -23.53 8.74
CA ARG A 248 -54.87 -24.10 9.58
C ARG A 248 -54.32 -24.97 10.73
N TRP A 249 -53.26 -25.75 10.49
CA TRP A 249 -52.61 -26.53 11.57
C TRP A 249 -51.89 -25.66 12.61
N ILE A 250 -51.41 -24.47 12.25
CA ILE A 250 -50.70 -23.58 13.17
C ILE A 250 -51.65 -22.79 14.09
N LEU A 251 -52.89 -22.51 13.66
CA LEU A 251 -53.83 -21.71 14.44
C LEU A 251 -54.72 -22.51 15.39
N GLU A 252 -55.14 -23.73 15.03
CA GLU A 252 -56.08 -24.49 15.88
C GLU A 252 -55.37 -25.41 16.89
N GLY A 253 -54.12 -25.82 16.64
CA GLY A 253 -53.51 -26.94 17.37
C GLY A 253 -52.87 -26.64 18.73
N ASN A 254 -52.58 -25.38 19.09
CA ASN A 254 -51.77 -25.11 20.30
C ASN A 254 -52.22 -23.93 21.17
N PHE A 255 -53.19 -23.12 20.75
CA PHE A 255 -53.47 -21.88 21.50
C PHE A 255 -54.40 -22.09 22.71
N PHE A 256 -55.37 -23.00 22.63
CA PHE A 256 -56.36 -23.17 23.71
C PHE A 256 -55.90 -24.10 24.85
N GLU A 257 -55.05 -25.10 24.57
CA GLU A 257 -54.59 -26.03 25.61
C GLU A 257 -53.56 -25.40 26.57
N ILE A 258 -52.83 -24.37 26.14
CA ILE A 258 -51.84 -23.66 26.96
C ILE A 258 -52.52 -22.71 27.97
N LEU A 259 -53.70 -22.17 27.65
CA LEU A 259 -54.35 -21.14 28.46
C LEU A 259 -55.02 -21.68 29.74
N TYR A 260 -55.45 -22.95 29.78
CA TYR A 260 -56.14 -23.48 30.95
C TYR A 260 -55.20 -24.00 32.05
N ASN A 261 -54.01 -24.49 31.69
CA ASN A 261 -52.98 -24.93 32.65
C ASN A 261 -51.87 -23.89 32.89
N GLY A 262 -51.95 -22.73 32.24
CA GLY A 262 -50.83 -21.77 32.16
C GLY A 262 -50.64 -20.82 33.34
N LYS A 263 -51.51 -20.82 34.36
CA LYS A 263 -51.37 -19.85 35.47
C LYS A 263 -50.10 -20.04 36.30
N GLU A 264 -49.71 -21.28 36.60
CA GLU A 264 -48.45 -21.55 37.31
C GLU A 264 -47.22 -21.29 36.43
N ILE A 265 -47.30 -21.65 35.15
CA ILE A 265 -46.20 -21.45 34.20
C ILE A 265 -45.96 -19.96 33.92
N LEU A 266 -47.02 -19.15 33.81
CA LEU A 266 -46.91 -17.70 33.62
C LEU A 266 -46.26 -17.01 34.83
N ALA A 267 -46.57 -17.44 36.05
CA ALA A 267 -45.91 -16.90 37.24
C ALA A 267 -44.40 -17.19 37.21
N TRP A 268 -44.02 -18.40 36.84
CA TRP A 268 -42.61 -18.80 36.70
C TRP A 268 -41.88 -18.02 35.60
N ILE A 269 -42.52 -17.82 34.45
CA ILE A 269 -41.96 -17.02 33.35
C ILE A 269 -41.79 -15.55 33.78
N LEU A 270 -42.76 -15.00 34.52
CA LEU A 270 -42.69 -13.62 34.99
C LEU A 270 -41.53 -13.41 35.98
N GLU A 271 -41.29 -14.37 36.89
CA GLU A 271 -40.14 -14.32 37.81
C GLU A 271 -38.80 -14.36 37.07
N ILE A 272 -38.68 -15.21 36.04
CA ILE A 272 -37.47 -15.26 35.20
C ILE A 272 -37.25 -13.93 34.46
N ILE A 273 -38.32 -13.33 33.94
CA ILE A 273 -38.24 -12.04 33.24
C ILE A 273 -37.81 -10.93 34.20
N ILE A 274 -38.39 -10.86 35.41
CA ILE A 274 -38.02 -9.84 36.41
C ILE A 274 -36.57 -10.03 36.88
N GLY A 275 -36.13 -11.28 37.06
CA GLY A 275 -34.75 -11.61 37.42
C GLY A 275 -33.74 -11.19 36.35
N THR A 276 -34.03 -11.49 35.07
CA THR A 276 -33.15 -11.12 33.96
C THR A 276 -33.08 -9.61 33.74
N ILE A 277 -34.20 -8.89 33.87
CA ILE A 277 -34.23 -7.42 33.81
C ILE A 277 -33.38 -6.81 34.92
N SER A 278 -33.46 -7.34 36.14
CA SER A 278 -32.66 -6.87 37.28
C SER A 278 -31.15 -7.06 37.06
N ILE A 279 -30.75 -8.19 36.47
CA ILE A 279 -29.36 -8.47 36.11
C ILE A 279 -28.87 -7.47 35.05
N ILE A 280 -29.65 -7.23 34.00
CA ILE A 280 -29.30 -6.28 32.92
C ILE A 280 -29.15 -4.85 33.46
N LEU A 281 -30.06 -4.41 34.33
CA LEU A 281 -29.97 -3.11 35.01
C LEU A 281 -28.71 -2.98 35.86
N SER A 282 -28.32 -4.05 36.57
CA SER A 282 -27.08 -4.06 37.36
C SER A 282 -25.83 -3.87 36.49
N PHE A 283 -25.77 -4.53 35.33
CA PHE A 283 -24.67 -4.38 34.37
C PHE A 283 -24.60 -2.96 33.79
N ILE A 284 -25.75 -2.33 33.51
CA ILE A 284 -25.79 -0.96 33.00
C ILE A 284 -25.25 0.04 34.04
N ILE A 285 -25.63 -0.13 35.32
CA ILE A 285 -25.14 0.71 36.42
C ILE A 285 -23.63 0.54 36.62
N ILE A 286 -23.15 -0.71 36.66
CA ILE A 286 -21.71 -1.03 36.79
C ILE A 286 -20.92 -0.42 35.62
N TYR A 287 -21.43 -0.56 34.39
CA TYR A 287 -20.79 0.02 33.21
C TYR A 287 -20.74 1.55 33.26
N GLY A 288 -21.81 2.20 33.73
CA GLY A 288 -21.86 3.64 33.97
C GLY A 288 -20.81 4.11 34.97
N LEU A 289 -20.69 3.43 36.11
CA LEU A 289 -19.69 3.71 37.15
C LEU A 289 -18.26 3.55 36.62
N ILE A 290 -17.98 2.49 35.87
CA ILE A 290 -16.65 2.26 35.24
C ILE A 290 -16.32 3.42 34.29
N LYS A 291 -17.27 3.87 33.46
CA LYS A 291 -17.05 5.00 32.54
C LYS A 291 -16.77 6.31 33.29
N CYS A 292 -17.47 6.58 34.40
CA CYS A 292 -17.23 7.76 35.23
C CYS A 292 -15.84 7.73 35.87
N ILE A 293 -15.42 6.58 36.42
CA ILE A 293 -14.08 6.41 37.01
C ILE A 293 -12.99 6.63 35.94
N MET A 294 -13.17 6.09 34.73
CA MET A 294 -12.21 6.30 33.64
C MET A 294 -12.12 7.76 33.19
N LYS A 295 -13.25 8.47 33.10
CA LYS A 295 -13.26 9.91 32.79
C LYS A 295 -12.52 10.72 33.86
N GLY A 296 -12.76 10.43 35.14
CA GLY A 296 -12.06 11.08 36.26
C GLY A 296 -10.55 10.87 36.20
N ARG A 297 -10.09 9.64 35.90
CA ARG A 297 -8.66 9.33 35.73
C ARG A 297 -8.02 10.10 34.57
N LYS A 298 -8.70 10.17 33.41
CA LYS A 298 -8.21 10.94 32.25
C LYS A 298 -8.08 12.43 32.57
N TRP A 299 -9.02 13.00 33.31
CA TRP A 299 -8.99 14.41 33.68
C TRP A 299 -7.84 14.73 34.64
N LYS A 300 -7.61 13.88 35.64
CA LYS A 300 -6.49 14.02 36.59
C LYS A 300 -5.13 13.98 35.87
N ASN A 301 -4.93 13.03 34.94
CA ASN A 301 -3.70 12.95 34.14
C ASN A 301 -3.50 14.19 33.25
N LYS A 302 -4.58 14.77 32.71
CA LYS A 302 -4.49 15.96 31.86
C LYS A 302 -4.06 17.20 32.64
N ILE A 303 -4.53 17.35 33.89
CA ILE A 303 -4.13 18.45 34.78
C ILE A 303 -2.65 18.31 35.19
N GLN A 304 -2.22 17.10 35.54
CA GLN A 304 -0.85 16.83 35.97
C GLN A 304 0.16 17.12 34.84
N LYS A 305 -0.14 16.67 33.61
CA LYS A 305 0.67 16.94 32.42
C LYS A 305 0.74 18.42 32.05
N LYS A 306 -0.31 19.20 32.36
CA LYS A 306 -0.33 20.65 32.13
C LYS A 306 0.60 21.40 33.10
N HIS A 307 0.76 20.90 34.33
CA HIS A 307 1.71 21.45 35.30
C HIS A 307 3.16 21.15 34.95
N GLU A 308 3.47 19.93 34.50
CA GLU A 308 4.82 19.53 34.07
C GLU A 308 5.28 20.34 32.85
N ASN A 309 4.45 20.41 31.80
CA ASN A 309 4.77 21.20 30.60
C ASN A 309 5.00 22.68 30.89
N LYS A 310 4.31 23.26 31.89
CA LYS A 310 4.48 24.67 32.26
C LYS A 310 5.80 24.93 33.00
N LYS A 311 6.31 23.93 33.75
CA LYS A 311 7.62 23.98 34.40
C LYS A 311 8.75 23.88 33.36
N GLU A 312 8.65 22.91 32.46
CA GLU A 312 9.65 22.66 31.42
C GLU A 312 9.75 23.81 30.42
N CYS A 313 8.62 24.41 30.03
CA CYS A 313 8.60 25.55 29.12
C CYS A 313 9.24 26.81 29.76
N LYS A 314 9.09 27.02 31.07
CA LYS A 314 9.78 28.11 31.78
C LYS A 314 11.30 27.92 31.78
N GLU A 315 11.77 26.70 31.93
CA GLU A 315 13.20 26.36 31.96
C GLU A 315 13.85 26.44 30.57
N ILE A 316 13.15 25.99 29.53
CA ILE A 316 13.59 26.16 28.14
C ILE A 316 13.65 27.65 27.76
N THR A 317 12.65 28.43 28.15
CA THR A 317 12.61 29.87 27.83
C THR A 317 13.76 30.63 28.50
N SER A 318 14.15 30.28 29.74
CA SER A 318 15.30 30.94 30.38
C SER A 318 16.62 30.59 29.67
N ARG A 319 16.82 29.33 29.28
CA ARG A 319 18.02 28.89 28.53
C ARG A 319 18.09 29.50 27.12
N VAL A 320 16.95 29.69 26.47
CA VAL A 320 16.89 30.36 25.16
C VAL A 320 17.22 31.84 25.31
N LYS A 321 16.73 32.53 26.35
CA LYS A 321 17.02 33.94 26.59
C LYS A 321 18.52 34.17 26.85
N GLU A 322 19.14 33.31 27.65
CA GLU A 322 20.57 33.30 27.92
C GLU A 322 21.41 33.04 26.65
N LYS A 323 20.95 32.13 25.77
CA LYS A 323 21.60 31.89 24.48
C LYS A 323 21.45 33.06 23.51
N ILE A 324 20.30 33.73 23.46
CA ILE A 324 20.07 34.87 22.56
C ILE A 324 20.99 36.04 22.95
N GLU A 325 21.19 36.29 24.25
CA GLU A 325 22.17 37.30 24.71
C GLU A 325 23.60 36.95 24.28
N MET A 326 24.00 35.67 24.33
CA MET A 326 25.30 35.25 23.81
C MET A 326 25.43 35.37 22.29
N TYR A 327 24.36 35.13 21.52
CA TYR A 327 24.39 35.27 20.06
C TYR A 327 24.50 36.72 19.59
N GLN A 328 23.96 37.69 20.34
CA GLN A 328 24.09 39.11 19.99
C GLN A 328 25.52 39.65 20.15
N LEU A 329 26.35 39.02 21.00
CA LEU A 329 27.77 39.37 21.12
C LEU A 329 28.66 38.67 20.08
N ALA A 330 28.15 37.63 19.42
CA ALA A 330 28.87 36.88 18.40
C ALA A 330 28.49 37.33 16.98
N ASN A 331 28.56 38.63 16.71
CA ASN A 331 28.55 39.19 15.35
C ASN A 331 29.89 38.86 14.66
N VAL A 332 30.13 37.58 14.40
CA VAL A 332 31.26 37.09 13.61
C VAL A 332 30.70 36.68 12.26
N ARG A 333 31.27 37.30 11.21
CA ARG A 333 30.98 37.09 9.80
C ARG A 333 30.68 35.63 9.47
N ILE A 334 29.56 35.43 8.78
CA ILE A 334 29.07 34.17 8.24
C ILE A 334 30.16 33.57 7.34
N GLN A 335 30.91 32.60 7.86
CA GLN A 335 31.78 31.75 7.07
C GLN A 335 30.97 30.59 6.51
N SER A 336 31.00 30.47 5.17
CA SER A 336 30.65 29.30 4.35
C SER A 336 29.35 28.57 4.68
N VAL A 337 28.38 28.71 3.78
CA VAL A 337 27.22 27.81 3.68
C VAL A 337 27.73 26.37 3.61
N VAL A 338 27.46 25.63 4.68
CA VAL A 338 27.67 24.19 4.80
C VAL A 338 27.11 23.53 3.56
N SER A 339 27.93 22.72 2.89
CA SER A 339 27.56 21.85 1.77
C SER A 339 26.63 20.75 2.26
N SER A 340 25.41 21.13 2.63
CA SER A 340 24.25 20.25 2.53
C SER A 340 24.21 19.90 1.05
N ILE A 341 24.68 18.73 0.65
CA ILE A 341 24.47 18.24 -0.71
C ILE A 341 22.95 18.08 -0.81
N GLY A 342 22.27 19.14 -1.26
CA GLY A 342 20.85 19.15 -1.45
C GLY A 342 20.50 17.98 -2.35
N LYS A 343 19.45 17.25 -2.00
CA LYS A 343 18.95 16.18 -2.89
C LYS A 343 18.52 16.86 -4.18
N GLN A 344 19.29 16.64 -5.24
CA GLN A 344 18.93 17.14 -6.56
C GLN A 344 17.59 16.49 -6.96
N PRO A 345 16.57 17.29 -7.34
CA PRO A 345 15.26 16.79 -7.73
C PRO A 345 15.30 16.19 -9.16
N LEU A 346 16.12 15.15 -9.31
CA LEU A 346 16.37 14.42 -10.56
C LEU A 346 15.43 13.22 -10.65
N ILE A 347 14.68 13.08 -11.74
CA ILE A 347 13.74 11.96 -11.98
C ILE A 347 13.79 11.46 -13.42
N ASP A 348 13.27 10.25 -13.64
CA ASP A 348 13.10 9.69 -14.99
C ASP A 348 11.70 10.03 -15.52
N LEU A 349 11.64 10.62 -16.73
CA LEU A 349 10.39 10.94 -17.43
C LEU A 349 10.38 10.35 -18.84
N TYR A 350 9.19 9.96 -19.31
CA TYR A 350 9.00 9.51 -20.67
C TYR A 350 8.83 10.69 -21.61
N ILE A 351 9.58 10.68 -22.72
CA ILE A 351 9.37 11.58 -23.84
C ILE A 351 8.93 10.80 -25.08
N VAL A 352 8.18 11.46 -25.95
CA VAL A 352 7.77 10.91 -27.24
C VAL A 352 8.80 11.30 -28.31
N LYS A 353 9.42 10.31 -28.93
CA LYS A 353 10.26 10.45 -30.13
C LYS A 353 9.46 10.01 -31.37
N LYS A 354 10.03 10.18 -32.57
CA LYS A 354 9.34 9.89 -33.86
C LYS A 354 8.70 8.50 -33.91
N GLU A 355 9.41 7.46 -33.46
CA GLU A 355 8.98 6.05 -33.61
C GLU A 355 8.81 5.33 -32.27
N SER A 356 9.17 5.97 -31.15
CA SER A 356 9.20 5.31 -29.84
C SER A 356 9.01 6.28 -28.68
N LYS A 357 8.88 5.72 -27.47
CA LYS A 357 8.93 6.45 -26.21
C LYS A 357 10.25 6.14 -25.54
N GLU A 358 10.95 7.14 -25.03
CA GLU A 358 12.24 7.00 -24.37
C GLU A 358 12.21 7.61 -22.98
N ILE A 359 12.91 7.00 -22.02
CA ILE A 359 13.07 7.51 -20.67
C ILE A 359 14.28 8.43 -20.63
N MET A 360 14.12 9.61 -20.03
CA MET A 360 15.19 10.60 -19.91
C MET A 360 15.33 11.12 -18.48
N LYS A 361 16.58 11.40 -18.08
CA LYS A 361 16.88 11.97 -16.77
C LYS A 361 16.63 13.47 -16.79
N CYS A 362 15.61 13.87 -16.04
CA CYS A 362 15.12 15.23 -15.95
C CYS A 362 15.43 15.80 -14.56
N LEU A 363 16.23 16.86 -14.50
CA LEU A 363 16.43 17.63 -13.27
C LEU A 363 15.44 18.78 -13.25
N PHE A 364 14.67 18.90 -12.17
CA PHE A 364 13.91 20.11 -11.94
C PHE A 364 14.80 21.16 -11.28
N ASP A 365 14.84 22.36 -11.83
CA ASP A 365 15.58 23.45 -11.23
C ASP A 365 14.74 24.71 -11.24
N SER A 366 14.04 24.98 -10.13
CA SER A 366 13.29 26.22 -9.98
C SER A 366 14.17 27.46 -9.92
N GLY A 367 15.49 27.30 -9.75
CA GLY A 367 16.46 28.40 -9.87
C GLY A 367 16.77 28.77 -11.32
N ALA A 368 16.49 27.88 -12.27
CA ALA A 368 16.59 28.17 -13.69
C ALA A 368 15.28 28.78 -14.20
N GLU A 369 15.37 29.89 -14.93
CA GLU A 369 14.20 30.51 -15.57
C GLU A 369 13.74 29.73 -16.79
N ILE A 370 14.69 29.16 -17.54
CA ILE A 370 14.47 28.47 -18.81
C ILE A 370 14.91 27.01 -18.78
N SER A 371 14.27 26.18 -19.60
CA SER A 371 14.54 24.74 -19.70
C SER A 371 15.52 24.39 -20.82
N PHE A 372 16.34 23.37 -20.58
CA PHE A 372 17.40 22.92 -21.47
C PHE A 372 17.31 21.44 -21.80
N ILE A 373 17.78 21.06 -22.99
CA ILE A 373 18.02 19.68 -23.40
C ILE A 373 19.45 19.54 -23.93
N LYS A 374 20.09 18.43 -23.59
CA LYS A 374 21.41 18.09 -24.12
C LYS A 374 21.34 17.80 -25.61
N LYS A 375 22.26 18.34 -26.42
CA LYS A 375 22.32 18.13 -27.88
C LYS A 375 22.24 16.66 -28.28
N THR A 376 23.00 15.79 -27.62
CA THR A 376 23.00 14.34 -27.91
C THR A 376 21.65 13.68 -27.72
N SER A 377 20.82 14.26 -26.86
CA SER A 377 19.48 13.77 -26.49
C SER A 377 18.38 14.19 -27.48
N THR A 378 18.69 15.13 -28.39
CA THR A 378 17.74 15.62 -29.41
C THR A 378 17.53 14.67 -30.58
N LYS A 379 18.30 13.57 -30.65
CA LYS A 379 18.15 12.55 -31.70
C LYS A 379 16.72 12.00 -31.72
N ASN A 380 16.11 12.04 -32.90
CA ASN A 380 14.75 11.57 -33.19
C ASN A 380 13.61 12.39 -32.53
N ILE A 381 13.88 13.61 -32.09
CA ILE A 381 12.83 14.58 -31.76
C ILE A 381 12.35 15.22 -33.08
N PRO A 382 11.03 15.28 -33.36
CA PRO A 382 10.52 15.75 -34.65
C PRO A 382 10.72 17.25 -34.89
N ASP A 383 10.55 18.08 -33.86
CA ASP A 383 10.46 19.55 -34.00
C ASP A 383 11.74 20.25 -33.51
N VAL A 384 12.89 19.92 -34.09
CA VAL A 384 14.20 20.53 -33.76
C VAL A 384 14.55 21.63 -34.76
N LYS A 385 14.87 22.83 -34.25
CA LYS A 385 15.36 23.97 -35.05
C LYS A 385 16.74 24.38 -34.57
N TRP A 386 17.70 24.42 -35.49
CA TRP A 386 19.08 24.84 -35.21
C TRP A 386 19.28 26.30 -35.63
N PHE A 387 20.03 27.04 -34.84
CA PHE A 387 20.46 28.39 -35.18
C PHE A 387 21.72 28.34 -36.06
N SER A 388 21.90 29.36 -36.91
CA SER A 388 23.11 29.50 -37.73
C SER A 388 24.37 29.74 -36.90
N SER A 389 24.21 30.31 -35.70
CA SER A 389 25.26 30.50 -34.70
C SER A 389 24.64 30.41 -33.29
N PRO A 390 25.41 30.05 -32.25
CA PRO A 390 24.90 29.98 -30.88
C PRO A 390 24.36 31.34 -30.40
N ILE A 391 23.17 31.34 -29.80
CA ILE A 391 22.49 32.54 -29.32
C ILE A 391 22.53 32.55 -27.80
N LYS A 392 22.85 33.71 -27.20
CA LYS A 392 22.76 33.89 -25.74
C LYS A 392 21.29 33.84 -25.31
N VAL A 393 20.95 32.88 -24.46
CA VAL A 393 19.57 32.68 -23.94
C VAL A 393 19.43 33.02 -22.47
N GLY A 394 20.54 33.15 -21.75
CA GLY A 394 20.54 33.51 -20.33
C GLY A 394 21.95 33.68 -19.78
N GLU A 395 22.04 33.77 -18.46
CA GLU A 395 23.28 33.81 -17.70
C GLU A 395 23.21 32.80 -16.56
N ASP A 396 24.32 32.16 -16.24
CA ASP A 396 24.42 31.32 -15.05
C ASP A 396 24.50 32.17 -13.76
N PHE A 397 24.52 31.52 -12.60
CA PHE A 397 24.61 32.21 -11.31
C PHE A 397 25.90 33.06 -11.15
N ASN A 398 26.94 32.79 -11.93
CA ASN A 398 28.19 33.53 -11.91
C ASN A 398 28.25 34.64 -13.00
N GLY A 399 27.16 34.86 -13.74
CA GLY A 399 27.07 35.83 -14.82
C GLY A 399 27.68 35.37 -16.15
N HIS A 400 28.05 34.09 -16.30
CA HIS A 400 28.51 33.57 -17.58
C HIS A 400 27.33 33.39 -18.53
N ALA A 401 27.47 33.89 -19.76
CA ALA A 401 26.46 33.74 -20.78
C ALA A 401 26.25 32.27 -21.15
N ILE A 402 25.00 31.82 -21.12
CA ILE A 402 24.56 30.51 -21.59
C ILE A 402 24.14 30.65 -23.05
N PHE A 403 24.78 29.88 -23.93
CA PHE A 403 24.49 29.89 -25.36
C PHE A 403 23.74 28.62 -25.76
N ALA A 404 22.62 28.81 -26.48
CA ALA A 404 21.86 27.73 -27.09
C ALA A 404 22.19 27.64 -28.59
N MET A 405 22.27 26.43 -29.11
CA MET A 405 22.50 26.17 -30.55
C MET A 405 21.22 25.99 -31.34
N GLY A 406 20.10 25.87 -30.64
CA GLY A 406 18.80 25.62 -31.23
C GLY A 406 17.72 25.56 -30.17
N ASN A 407 16.49 25.29 -30.60
CA ASN A 407 15.37 24.99 -29.73
C ASN A 407 14.55 23.84 -30.30
N CYS A 408 13.78 23.19 -29.44
CA CYS A 408 12.85 22.14 -29.85
C CYS A 408 11.62 22.10 -28.96
N ILE A 409 10.54 21.50 -29.46
CA ILE A 409 9.37 21.18 -28.66
C ILE A 409 9.38 19.68 -28.39
N THR A 410 9.52 19.31 -27.12
CA THR A 410 9.54 17.92 -26.69
C THR A 410 8.24 17.56 -26.00
N LYS A 411 7.61 16.46 -26.43
CA LYS A 411 6.35 15.97 -25.86
C LYS A 411 6.64 15.00 -24.71
N PHE A 412 6.34 15.42 -23.49
CA PHE A 412 6.44 14.58 -22.29
C PHE A 412 5.17 13.75 -22.10
N LEU A 413 5.32 12.46 -21.85
CA LEU A 413 4.21 11.58 -21.51
C LEU A 413 4.07 11.50 -20.00
N LEU A 414 3.06 12.18 -19.47
CA LEU A 414 2.75 12.27 -18.05
C LEU A 414 1.39 11.60 -17.84
N ASN A 415 1.41 10.35 -17.39
CA ASN A 415 0.23 9.47 -17.31
C ASN A 415 -0.41 9.23 -18.68
N SER A 416 -1.66 9.69 -18.84
CA SER A 416 -2.43 9.67 -20.08
C SER A 416 -2.34 10.98 -20.86
N LYS A 417 -1.66 12.00 -20.32
CA LYS A 417 -1.51 13.31 -20.97
C LYS A 417 -0.16 13.41 -21.67
N VAL A 418 -0.17 14.04 -22.84
CA VAL A 418 1.04 14.40 -23.58
C VAL A 418 1.20 15.91 -23.51
N VAL A 419 2.28 16.38 -22.90
CA VAL A 419 2.53 17.80 -22.66
C VAL A 419 3.71 18.27 -23.51
N PRO A 420 3.52 19.19 -24.47
CA PRO A 420 4.61 19.78 -25.22
C PRO A 420 5.32 20.86 -24.39
N ILE A 421 6.63 20.71 -24.18
CA ILE A 421 7.48 21.68 -23.49
C ILE A 421 8.57 22.16 -24.45
N SER A 422 8.76 23.47 -24.54
CA SER A 422 9.82 24.09 -25.34
C SER A 422 11.14 24.01 -24.57
N LEU A 423 12.20 23.52 -25.22
CA LEU A 423 13.52 23.32 -24.61
C LEU A 423 14.59 23.96 -25.49
N TRP A 424 15.55 24.64 -24.86
CA TRP A 424 16.75 25.15 -25.52
C TRP A 424 17.82 24.06 -25.61
N ILE A 425 18.51 23.98 -26.74
CA ILE A 425 19.48 22.93 -27.00
C ILE A 425 20.88 23.44 -26.64
N ILE A 426 21.52 22.79 -25.66
CA ILE A 426 22.87 23.09 -25.20
C ILE A 426 23.82 21.95 -25.59
N GLU A 427 25.07 22.27 -25.92
CA GLU A 427 26.10 21.29 -26.29
C GLU A 427 26.42 20.35 -25.11
N GLU A 428 26.84 20.91 -23.98
CA GLU A 428 27.25 20.15 -22.81
C GLU A 428 26.31 20.36 -21.63
N LEU A 429 25.70 19.26 -21.18
CA LEU A 429 24.89 19.19 -19.98
C LEU A 429 25.14 17.83 -19.30
N HIS A 430 25.27 17.83 -17.96
CA HIS A 430 25.54 16.60 -17.19
C HIS A 430 24.34 15.66 -17.09
N ILE A 431 23.16 16.16 -17.43
CA ILE A 431 21.87 15.48 -17.42
C ILE A 431 21.25 15.56 -18.81
N ASP A 432 20.20 14.79 -19.05
CA ASP A 432 19.57 14.79 -20.37
C ASP A 432 18.72 16.04 -20.58
N ILE A 433 17.93 16.40 -19.58
CA ILE A 433 17.01 17.54 -19.60
C ILE A 433 17.07 18.28 -18.26
N LEU A 434 17.18 19.60 -18.32
CA LEU A 434 16.95 20.51 -17.20
C LEU A 434 15.60 21.20 -17.40
N LEU A 435 14.69 21.04 -16.44
CA LEU A 435 13.37 21.67 -16.45
C LEU A 435 13.38 22.86 -15.49
N GLY A 436 13.39 24.05 -16.07
CA GLY A 436 13.32 25.33 -15.37
C GLY A 436 11.91 25.68 -14.90
N SER A 437 11.77 26.91 -14.42
CA SER A 437 10.49 27.47 -13.98
C SER A 437 9.49 27.63 -15.14
N ASP A 438 9.96 27.89 -16.36
CA ASP A 438 9.14 27.89 -17.59
C ASP A 438 8.41 26.56 -17.83
N ALA A 439 9.09 25.42 -17.61
CA ALA A 439 8.48 24.10 -17.73
C ALA A 439 7.48 23.84 -16.60
N LEU A 440 7.77 24.29 -15.38
CA LEU A 440 6.83 24.20 -14.25
C LEU A 440 5.55 25.01 -14.52
N GLU A 441 5.69 26.23 -15.04
CA GLU A 441 4.56 27.06 -15.47
C GLU A 441 3.78 26.41 -16.61
N CYS A 442 4.48 25.79 -17.57
CA CYS A 442 3.84 25.02 -18.64
C CYS A 442 2.99 23.87 -18.07
N LEU A 443 3.54 23.07 -17.15
CA LEU A 443 2.80 21.97 -16.51
C LEU A 443 1.55 22.47 -15.74
N ASP A 444 1.67 23.60 -15.07
CA ASP A 444 0.55 24.25 -14.37
C ASP A 444 -0.56 24.68 -15.34
N LYS A 445 -0.20 25.26 -16.51
CA LYS A 445 -1.15 25.58 -17.60
C LYS A 445 -1.91 24.36 -18.13
N PHE A 446 -1.31 23.17 -18.08
CA PHE A 446 -1.97 21.90 -18.44
C PHE A 446 -2.75 21.26 -17.26
N ASN A 447 -2.87 21.97 -16.14
CA ASN A 447 -3.48 21.52 -14.89
C ASN A 447 -2.81 20.23 -14.37
N ILE A 448 -1.48 20.23 -14.33
CA ILE A 448 -0.64 19.15 -13.82
C ILE A 448 0.28 19.74 -12.75
N PRO A 449 -0.19 19.86 -11.50
CA PRO A 449 0.59 20.47 -10.44
C PRO A 449 1.83 19.62 -10.11
N VAL A 450 2.97 20.28 -9.91
CA VAL A 450 4.22 19.64 -9.50
C VAL A 450 4.45 19.90 -8.01
N THR A 451 4.52 18.85 -7.20
CA THR A 451 4.79 18.94 -5.77
C THR A 451 6.09 18.24 -5.41
N PHE A 452 7.05 19.00 -4.88
CA PHE A 452 8.33 18.49 -4.41
C PHE A 452 8.22 17.91 -3.00
N ARG A 453 8.26 16.58 -2.87
CA ARG A 453 8.30 15.89 -1.58
C ARG A 453 9.69 15.33 -1.33
N LEU A 454 10.70 16.22 -1.29
CA LEU A 454 12.13 15.85 -1.19
C LEU A 454 12.45 15.03 0.08
N ASN A 455 11.74 15.28 1.18
CA ASN A 455 11.84 14.49 2.41
C ASN A 455 11.41 13.02 2.20
N SER A 456 10.50 12.77 1.26
CA SER A 456 10.02 11.45 0.86
C SER A 456 10.75 10.89 -0.37
N ASN A 457 11.78 11.57 -0.88
CA ASN A 457 12.48 11.23 -2.13
C ASN A 457 11.54 11.10 -3.33
N ILE A 458 10.49 11.92 -3.42
CA ILE A 458 9.51 11.86 -4.51
C ILE A 458 9.23 13.26 -5.04
N ILE A 459 9.05 13.38 -6.35
CA ILE A 459 8.36 14.49 -7.01
C ILE A 459 7.01 13.96 -7.49
N GLN A 460 5.93 14.62 -7.09
CA GLN A 460 4.61 14.29 -7.57
C GLN A 460 4.25 15.21 -8.74
N ILE A 461 3.88 14.64 -9.88
CA ILE A 461 3.47 15.36 -11.10
C ILE A 461 2.03 14.93 -11.39
N GLY A 462 1.07 15.83 -11.15
CA GLY A 462 -0.35 15.48 -11.08
C GLY A 462 -0.59 14.41 -10.02
N ASP A 463 -1.15 13.27 -10.41
CA ASP A 463 -1.44 12.16 -9.50
C ASP A 463 -0.29 11.14 -9.37
N THR A 464 0.80 11.32 -10.14
CA THR A 464 1.87 10.33 -10.24
C THR A 464 3.08 10.71 -9.42
N GLN A 465 3.63 9.71 -8.72
CA GLN A 465 4.79 9.86 -7.85
C GLN A 465 6.03 9.32 -8.55
N HIS A 466 6.99 10.21 -8.81
CA HIS A 466 8.28 9.90 -9.39
C HIS A 466 9.36 9.87 -8.29
N PRO A 467 10.04 8.75 -8.06
CA PRO A 467 11.13 8.70 -7.09
C PRO A 467 12.34 9.47 -7.60
N LEU A 468 13.04 10.17 -6.70
CA LEU A 468 14.29 10.85 -7.01
C LEU A 468 15.39 9.83 -7.35
N ILE A 469 16.16 10.12 -8.40
CA ILE A 469 17.38 9.42 -8.77
C ILE A 469 18.49 9.88 -7.82
N SER A 470 18.49 9.37 -6.60
CA SER A 470 19.68 9.47 -5.76
C SER A 470 20.77 8.55 -6.33
N LEU A 471 22.01 9.04 -6.40
CA LEU A 471 23.19 8.21 -6.69
C LEU A 471 23.37 7.02 -5.72
N ALA A 472 22.57 6.94 -4.66
CA ALA A 472 22.33 5.71 -3.93
C ALA A 472 21.03 5.07 -4.45
N ARG A 473 21.14 4.01 -5.27
CA ARG A 473 20.04 3.07 -5.53
C ARG A 473 19.50 2.56 -4.20
N ILE A 474 18.41 3.11 -3.69
CA ILE A 474 17.58 2.44 -2.68
C ILE A 474 16.12 2.83 -2.97
N SER A 475 15.55 2.25 -4.03
CA SER A 475 14.10 2.22 -4.19
C SER A 475 13.56 1.35 -3.06
N MET A 476 12.92 1.99 -2.07
CA MET A 476 12.30 1.28 -0.97
C MET A 476 11.15 0.45 -1.53
N SER A 477 11.21 -0.86 -1.33
CA SER A 477 9.98 -1.60 -1.18
C SER A 477 9.37 -1.11 0.13
N SER A 478 8.28 -0.33 0.09
CA SER A 478 7.39 -0.21 1.24
C SER A 478 7.13 -1.61 1.85
N PRO A 479 6.88 -1.75 3.16
CA PRO A 479 6.48 -3.02 3.75
C PRO A 479 5.40 -3.75 2.94
N ILE A 480 4.51 -2.99 2.30
CA ILE A 480 3.50 -3.47 1.34
C ILE A 480 4.17 -4.14 0.14
N SER A 481 5.09 -3.47 -0.55
CA SER A 481 5.82 -4.06 -1.68
C SER A 481 6.80 -5.16 -1.27
N ILE A 482 7.34 -5.19 -0.04
CA ILE A 482 8.08 -6.36 0.46
C ILE A 482 7.11 -7.54 0.56
N TRP A 483 5.94 -7.31 1.14
CA TRP A 483 4.88 -8.31 1.22
C TRP A 483 4.41 -8.79 -0.16
N ASP A 484 4.18 -7.87 -1.09
CA ASP A 484 3.79 -8.19 -2.46
C ASP A 484 4.92 -8.91 -3.20
N SER A 485 6.18 -8.50 -3.03
CA SER A 485 7.35 -9.18 -3.61
C SER A 485 7.55 -10.57 -3.04
N PHE A 486 7.35 -10.76 -1.72
CA PHE A 486 7.41 -12.06 -1.07
C PHE A 486 6.31 -12.98 -1.60
N LYS A 487 5.09 -12.46 -1.79
CA LYS A 487 3.99 -13.17 -2.45
C LYS A 487 4.34 -13.57 -3.90
N SER A 488 4.92 -12.65 -4.68
CA SER A 488 5.38 -12.93 -6.05
C SER A 488 6.56 -13.92 -6.10
N MET A 489 7.49 -13.84 -5.14
CA MET A 489 8.66 -14.72 -5.06
C MET A 489 8.28 -16.14 -4.69
N ILE A 490 7.35 -16.32 -3.72
CA ILE A 490 6.75 -17.63 -3.42
C ILE A 490 6.14 -18.25 -4.69
N TRP A 491 5.55 -17.43 -5.55
CA TRP A 491 4.99 -17.88 -6.83
C TRP A 491 6.10 -18.26 -7.85
N TYR A 492 7.15 -17.45 -7.99
CA TYR A 492 8.23 -17.68 -8.96
C TYR A 492 9.08 -18.92 -8.62
N VAL A 493 9.47 -19.08 -7.35
CA VAL A 493 10.28 -20.24 -6.90
C VAL A 493 9.55 -21.55 -7.18
N LYS A 494 8.22 -21.59 -7.06
CA LYS A 494 7.44 -22.79 -7.34
C LYS A 494 7.23 -23.08 -8.83
N ARG A 495 7.23 -22.05 -9.68
CA ARG A 495 7.21 -22.23 -11.15
C ARG A 495 8.50 -22.88 -11.67
N THR A 496 9.60 -22.76 -10.93
CA THR A 496 10.93 -23.26 -11.34
C THR A 496 11.24 -24.66 -10.80
N LEU A 497 10.45 -25.14 -9.84
CA LEU A 497 10.56 -26.50 -9.27
C LEU A 497 9.63 -27.51 -9.97
N LYS A 498 8.84 -27.07 -10.95
CA LYS A 498 8.20 -27.92 -11.96
C LYS A 498 9.02 -27.82 -13.24
#